data_AF-A0A7Y5GJR5-F1
#
_entry.id   AF-A0A7Y5GJR5-F1
#
_cell.length_a   1.000
_cell.length_b   1.000
_cell.length_c   1.000
_cell.angle_alpha   90.00
_cell.angle_beta   90.00
_cell.angle_gamma   90.00
#
_symmetry.space_group_name_H-M   'P 1'
#
loop_
_entity.id
_entity.type
_entity.pdbx_description
1 polymer ?
#
loop_
_entity_poly.entity_id
_entity_poly.type
_entity_poly.pdbx_seq_one_letter_code
_entity_poly.pdbx_strand_id
1 'polypeptide(L)'
;MSAKRIVESNLDPARAIRCDVVPAGDGWGGELKAGQYFRIVDLNGNQAADTLFYNAWDLSDRYSAQRTIREQGGIYLTTGTKLLTERGSVLLTIV
;
A
#
# COMPACT_ATOMS: atom_id res chain seq x y z
N MET A 1 -5.99 -23.10 -1.55
CA MET A 1 -5.70 -21.99 -0.61
C MET A 1 -4.19 -21.87 -0.50
N SER A 2 -3.58 -20.87 -1.14
CA SER A 2 -2.14 -20.62 -1.01
C SER A 2 -1.87 -19.96 0.35
N ALA A 3 -0.88 -20.46 1.10
CA ALA A 3 -0.50 -19.89 2.38
C ALA A 3 -0.18 -18.39 2.23
N LYS A 4 -0.68 -17.57 3.17
CA LYS A 4 -0.43 -16.12 3.22
C LYS A 4 1.07 -15.88 3.37
N ARG A 5 1.73 -15.38 2.31
CA ARG A 5 3.19 -15.18 2.27
C ARG A 5 3.51 -13.78 2.77
N ILE A 6 3.80 -13.66 4.06
CA ILE A 6 4.35 -12.44 4.65
C ILE A 6 5.87 -12.49 4.49
N VAL A 7 6.47 -11.42 4.01
CA VAL A 7 7.92 -11.29 3.84
C VAL A 7 8.38 -10.10 4.67
N GLU A 8 9.46 -10.29 5.44
CA GLU A 8 10.07 -9.20 6.18
C GLU A 8 10.86 -8.30 5.23
N SER A 9 10.67 -6.99 5.38
CA SER A 9 11.34 -6.01 4.53
C SER A 9 12.79 -5.82 4.97
N ASN A 10 13.74 -6.01 4.05
CA ASN A 10 15.16 -5.76 4.29
C ASN A 10 15.56 -4.27 4.19
N LEU A 11 14.60 -3.36 4.00
CA LEU A 11 14.88 -1.92 3.92
C LEU A 11 15.06 -1.35 5.33
N ASP A 12 16.20 -0.69 5.55
CA ASP A 12 16.52 -0.01 6.81
C ASP A 12 15.62 1.23 7.01
N PRO A 13 14.76 1.25 8.05
CA PRO A 13 13.92 2.41 8.36
C PRO A 13 14.72 3.69 8.63
N ALA A 14 15.96 3.59 9.14
CA ALA A 14 16.79 4.76 9.45
C ALA A 14 17.21 5.54 8.19
N ARG A 15 17.09 4.91 7.01
CA ARG A 15 17.38 5.54 5.71
C ARG A 15 16.16 6.18 5.05
N ALA A 16 15.00 6.18 5.73
CA ALA A 16 13.81 6.82 5.21
C ALA A 16 14.06 8.33 5.06
N ILE A 17 13.72 8.86 3.88
CA ILE A 17 13.80 10.31 3.61
C ILE A 17 12.77 11.12 4.41
N ARG A 18 11.75 10.44 4.95
CA ARG A 18 10.68 11.02 5.76
C ARG A 18 10.12 9.95 6.69
N CYS A 19 9.85 10.32 7.93
CA CYS A 19 9.26 9.46 8.95
C CYS A 19 8.31 10.31 9.81
N ASP A 20 7.02 10.04 9.72
CA ASP A 20 5.99 10.77 10.46
C ASP A 20 5.19 9.79 11.34
N VAL A 21 4.81 10.26 12.53
CA VAL A 21 3.81 9.57 13.36
C VAL A 21 2.46 10.24 13.11
N VAL A 22 1.47 9.46 12.69
CA VAL A 22 0.10 9.93 12.47
C VAL A 22 -0.69 9.75 13.77
N PRO A 23 -1.22 10.83 14.37
CA PRO A 23 -2.06 10.72 15.57
C PRO A 23 -3.32 9.90 15.32
N ALA A 24 -3.90 9.33 16.38
CA ALA A 24 -5.15 8.60 16.28
C ALA A 24 -6.29 9.52 15.81
N GLY A 25 -7.04 9.09 14.79
CA GLY A 25 -8.13 9.86 14.19
C GLY A 25 -7.69 10.84 13.10
N ASP A 26 -6.39 11.03 12.88
CA ASP A 26 -5.86 11.87 11.80
C ASP A 26 -5.54 11.06 10.53
N GLY A 27 -5.32 11.78 9.44
CA GLY A 27 -4.91 11.24 8.15
C GLY A 27 -3.53 11.73 7.72
N TRP A 28 -2.93 11.01 6.79
CA TRP A 28 -1.70 11.42 6.12
C TRP A 28 -1.87 11.33 4.60
N GLY A 29 -1.27 12.28 3.90
CA GLY A 29 -1.24 12.32 2.44
C GLY A 29 0.14 12.72 1.94
N GLY A 30 0.56 12.09 0.83
CA GLY A 30 1.81 12.40 0.19
C GLY A 30 1.90 11.77 -1.19
N GLU A 31 2.75 12.35 -2.03
CA GLU A 31 3.09 11.78 -3.33
C GLU A 31 4.20 10.74 -3.17
N LEU A 32 4.02 9.56 -3.76
CA LEU A 32 5.04 8.54 -3.88
C LEU A 32 5.48 8.45 -5.35
N LYS A 33 6.75 8.74 -5.61
CA LYS A 33 7.31 8.65 -6.96
C LYS A 33 7.62 7.20 -7.32
N ALA A 34 7.62 6.89 -8.62
CA ALA A 34 7.99 5.57 -9.10
C ALA A 34 9.39 5.15 -8.58
N GLY A 35 9.48 3.92 -8.06
CA GLY A 35 10.70 3.38 -7.45
C GLY A 35 10.92 3.75 -5.98
N GLN A 36 10.08 4.61 -5.40
CA GLN A 36 10.09 4.86 -3.96
C GLN A 36 9.27 3.80 -3.20
N TYR A 37 9.57 3.69 -1.91
CA TYR A 37 8.89 2.82 -0.96
C TYR A 37 8.27 3.67 0.15
N PHE A 38 7.11 3.24 0.64
CA PHE A 38 6.56 3.72 1.90
C PHE A 38 6.23 2.52 2.77
N ARG A 39 6.20 2.74 4.08
CA ARG A 39 5.90 1.70 5.08
C ARG A 39 4.89 2.23 6.07
N ILE A 40 3.83 1.47 6.29
CA ILE A 40 2.87 1.71 7.38
C ILE A 40 3.27 0.78 8.52
N VAL A 41 3.43 1.34 9.71
CA VAL A 41 3.78 0.59 10.92
C VAL A 41 2.71 0.86 11.97
N ASP A 42 2.09 -0.20 12.48
CA ASP A 42 1.26 -0.11 13.68
C ASP A 42 2.17 -0.08 14.90
N LEU A 43 2.25 1.09 15.54
CA LEU A 43 3.12 1.32 16.68
C LEU A 43 2.61 0.68 17.99
N ASN A 44 1.30 0.39 18.08
CA ASN A 44 0.66 -0.05 19.32
C ASN A 44 0.01 -1.45 19.20
N GLY A 45 0.04 -2.06 18.01
CA GLY A 45 -0.26 -3.48 17.79
C GLY A 45 -1.73 -3.85 17.63
N ASN A 46 -2.65 -2.88 17.58
CA ASN A 46 -4.08 -3.15 17.35
C ASN A 46 -4.78 -2.04 16.55
N GLN A 47 -4.04 -1.32 15.71
CA GLN A 47 -4.58 -0.26 14.87
C GLN A 47 -4.81 -0.77 13.45
N ALA A 48 -5.91 -0.32 12.85
CA ALA A 48 -6.19 -0.49 11.43
C ALA A 48 -6.12 0.88 10.75
N ALA A 49 -5.53 0.91 9.56
CA ALA A 49 -5.48 2.11 8.73
C ALA A 49 -6.23 1.84 7.42
N ASP A 50 -7.16 2.72 7.09
CA ASP A 50 -7.75 2.76 5.76
C ASP A 50 -6.78 3.46 4.81
N THR A 51 -6.55 2.85 3.64
CA THR A 51 -5.61 3.39 2.65
C THR A 51 -6.30 3.65 1.33
N LEU A 52 -6.10 4.85 0.79
CA LEU A 52 -6.48 5.22 -0.57
C LEU A 52 -5.24 5.53 -1.38
N PHE A 53 -5.17 5.03 -2.61
CA PHE A 53 -4.07 5.32 -3.54
C PHE A 53 -4.62 5.86 -4.85
N TYR A 54 -3.93 6.86 -5.38
CA TYR A 54 -4.30 7.57 -6.60
C TYR A 54 -3.11 7.62 -7.54
N ASN A 55 -3.37 7.62 -8.86
CA ASN A 55 -2.35 7.99 -9.81
C ASN A 55 -2.03 9.48 -9.66
N ALA A 56 -0.80 9.82 -9.30
CA ALA A 56 -0.37 11.19 -9.05
C ALA A 56 -0.56 12.12 -10.27
N TRP A 57 -0.59 11.57 -11.48
CA TRP A 57 -0.77 12.31 -12.73
C TRP A 57 -2.23 12.43 -13.16
N ASP A 58 -3.14 11.62 -12.62
CA ASP A 58 -4.58 11.65 -12.90
C ASP A 58 -5.35 11.07 -11.69
N LEU A 59 -5.80 11.94 -10.79
CA LEU A 59 -6.51 11.53 -9.57
C LEU A 59 -7.87 10.86 -9.85
N SER A 60 -8.39 10.92 -11.09
CA SER A 60 -9.59 10.16 -11.46
C SER A 60 -9.30 8.65 -11.54
N ASP A 61 -8.05 8.27 -11.81
CA ASP A 61 -7.58 6.88 -11.85
C ASP A 61 -6.99 6.49 -10.49
N ARG A 62 -7.77 5.75 -9.70
CA ARG A 62 -7.46 5.41 -8.30
C ARG A 62 -7.48 3.90 -8.09
N TYR A 63 -6.96 3.47 -6.95
CA TYR A 63 -6.96 2.07 -6.53
C TYR A 63 -8.36 1.45 -6.56
N SER A 64 -8.44 0.27 -7.18
CA SER A 64 -9.63 -0.56 -7.26
C SER A 64 -9.40 -1.87 -6.52
N ALA A 65 -10.00 -1.99 -5.33
CA ALA A 65 -9.97 -3.23 -4.56
C ALA A 65 -10.65 -4.37 -5.33
N GLN A 66 -11.76 -4.08 -6.01
CA GLN A 66 -12.50 -5.05 -6.82
C GLN A 66 -11.64 -5.64 -7.93
N ARG A 67 -10.96 -4.78 -8.70
CA ARG A 67 -10.07 -5.24 -9.76
C ARG A 67 -8.89 -6.01 -9.21
N THR A 68 -8.27 -5.52 -8.14
CA THR A 68 -7.14 -6.19 -7.48
C THR A 68 -7.52 -7.59 -6.99
N ILE A 69 -8.66 -7.74 -6.31
CA ILE A 69 -9.19 -9.03 -5.84
C ILE A 69 -9.46 -9.98 -7.02
N ARG A 70 -10.08 -9.48 -8.09
CA ARG A 70 -10.40 -10.27 -9.28
C ARG A 70 -9.14 -10.78 -9.98
N GLU A 71 -8.17 -9.91 -10.23
CA GLU A 71 -6.95 -10.26 -10.97
C GLU A 71 -6.00 -11.14 -10.14
N GLN A 72 -5.94 -10.97 -8.81
CA GLN A 72 -5.11 -11.82 -7.95
C GLN A 72 -5.79 -13.14 -7.54
N GLY A 73 -7.12 -13.25 -7.71
CA GLY A 73 -7.90 -14.42 -7.31
C GLY A 73 -8.04 -14.63 -5.80
N GLY A 74 -8.00 -13.55 -5.00
CA GLY A 74 -8.01 -13.62 -3.54
C GLY A 74 -8.50 -12.34 -2.87
N ILE A 75 -9.24 -12.49 -1.76
CA ILE A 75 -9.81 -11.36 -1.01
C ILE A 75 -8.79 -10.66 -0.11
N TYR A 76 -7.72 -11.35 0.29
CA TYR A 76 -6.69 -10.80 1.16
C TYR A 76 -5.45 -10.41 0.36
N LEU A 77 -4.93 -9.23 0.66
CA LEU A 77 -3.68 -8.72 0.11
C LEU A 77 -2.49 -9.34 0.86
N THR A 78 -1.41 -9.61 0.15
CA THR A 78 -0.18 -10.15 0.74
C THR A 78 1.04 -9.74 -0.09
N THR A 79 2.23 -10.15 0.32
CA THR A 79 3.45 -9.85 -0.44
C THR A 79 3.34 -10.35 -1.88
N GLY A 80 3.71 -9.50 -2.82
CA GLY A 80 3.60 -9.73 -4.26
C GLY A 80 2.28 -9.29 -4.87
N THR A 81 1.27 -8.93 -4.07
CA THR A 81 0.02 -8.38 -4.60
C THR A 81 0.30 -7.04 -5.30
N LYS A 82 -0.13 -6.93 -6.56
CA LYS A 82 -0.13 -5.69 -7.33
C LYS A 82 -1.46 -4.98 -7.11
N LEU A 83 -1.42 -3.77 -6.56
CA LEU A 83 -2.59 -2.92 -6.37
C LEU A 83 -2.89 -2.20 -7.68
N LEU A 84 -4.08 -2.45 -8.22
CA LEU A 84 -4.48 -2.00 -9.56
C LEU A 84 -5.38 -0.78 -9.49
N THR A 85 -5.30 0.10 -10.49
CA THR A 85 -6.28 1.18 -10.66
C THR A 85 -7.59 0.69 -11.27
N GLU A 86 -8.61 1.56 -11.31
CA GLU A 86 -9.84 1.32 -12.08
C GLU A 86 -9.55 1.07 -13.57
N ARG A 87 -8.61 1.81 -14.18
CA ARG A 87 -8.18 1.60 -15.57
C ARG A 87 -7.25 0.39 -15.74
N GLY A 88 -6.77 -0.16 -14.63
CA GLY A 88 -6.03 -1.41 -14.61
C GLY A 88 -4.52 -1.30 -14.67
N SER A 89 -3.98 -0.09 -14.53
CA SER A 89 -2.55 0.11 -14.34
C SER A 89 -2.13 -0.33 -12.93
N VAL A 90 -0.84 -0.64 -12.74
CA VAL A 90 -0.31 -1.01 -11.42
C VAL A 90 0.09 0.28 -10.70
N LEU A 91 -0.48 0.55 -9.52
CA LEU A 91 -0.06 1.66 -8.66
C LEU A 91 1.10 1.26 -7.76
N LEU A 92 0.95 0.13 -7.08
CA LEU A 92 1.84 -0.31 -6.02
C LEU A 92 1.99 -1.83 -6.06
N THR A 93 3.09 -2.33 -5.51
CA THR A 93 3.25 -3.76 -5.21
C THR A 93 3.61 -3.88 -3.74
N ILE A 94 2.95 -4.78 -3.03
CA ILE A 94 3.32 -5.10 -1.65
C ILE A 94 4.60 -5.94 -1.70
N VAL A 95 5.64 -5.53 -0.98
CA VAL A 95 6.97 -6.16 -0.98
C VAL A 95 7.42 -6.57 0.42
#